data_AF-A0A9C9K0Z0-F1
#
_entry.id   AF-A0A9C9K0Z0-F1
#
_cell.length_a   1.000
_cell.length_b   1.000
_cell.length_c   1.000
_cell.angle_alpha   90.00
_cell.angle_beta   90.00
_cell.angle_gamma   90.00
#
_symmetry.space_group_name_H-M   'P 1'
#
loop_
_entity.id
_entity.type
_entity.pdbx_description
1 polymer ?
#
loop_
_entity_poly.entity_id
_entity_poly.type
_entity_poly.pdbx_seq_one_letter_code
_entity_poly.pdbx_strand_id
1 'polypeptide(L)'
;MSTQRCSKCSKLINPGDLFYRLTIKVFADFDGVINLNGKKIDLDKEFEKIKSYPEELIEEEVYKEFDFVLCPRCKEIYCANPLHLPLDKAKFDETI
;
A
#
# COMPACT_ATOMS: atom_id res chain seq x y z
N MET A 1 -14.74 -22.75 15.65
CA MET A 1 -13.74 -21.66 15.61
C MET A 1 -12.79 -21.96 14.46
N SER A 2 -12.70 -21.06 13.48
CA SER A 2 -11.95 -21.30 12.23
C SER A 2 -10.45 -21.13 12.45
N THR A 3 -9.67 -22.04 11.87
CA THR A 3 -8.21 -21.91 11.75
C THR A 3 -7.89 -20.75 10.80
N GLN A 4 -7.01 -19.85 11.22
CA GLN A 4 -6.56 -18.72 10.40
C GLN A 4 -5.27 -19.09 9.68
N ARG A 5 -4.98 -18.47 8.54
CA ARG A 5 -3.73 -18.67 7.80
C ARG A 5 -2.94 -17.39 7.74
N CYS A 6 -1.65 -17.46 8.05
CA CYS A 6 -0.75 -16.33 7.89
C CYS A 6 -0.60 -15.97 6.40
N SER A 7 -0.88 -14.73 6.02
CA SER A 7 -0.77 -14.24 4.64
C SER A 7 0.67 -14.26 4.10
N LYS A 8 1.69 -14.25 4.97
CA LYS A 8 3.10 -14.22 4.56
C LYS A 8 3.78 -15.59 4.47
N CYS A 9 3.52 -16.48 5.43
CA CYS A 9 4.17 -17.80 5.49
C CYS A 9 3.22 -18.99 5.34
N SER A 10 1.93 -18.73 5.11
CA SER A 10 0.86 -19.73 4.98
C SER A 10 0.70 -20.65 6.19
N LYS A 11 1.35 -20.34 7.33
CA LYS A 11 1.24 -21.12 8.56
C LYS A 11 -0.19 -21.08 9.10
N LEU A 12 -0.70 -22.26 9.45
CA LEU A 12 -1.98 -22.41 10.15
C LEU A 12 -1.85 -21.91 11.59
N ILE A 13 -2.81 -21.09 12.00
CA ILE A 13 -2.96 -20.55 13.35
C ILE A 13 -4.18 -21.23 13.94
N ASN A 14 -3.96 -21.99 15.03
CA ASN A 14 -5.03 -22.73 15.67
C ASN A 14 -5.87 -21.80 16.56
N PRO A 15 -7.14 -22.14 16.80
CA PRO A 15 -7.96 -21.39 17.76
C PRO A 15 -7.30 -21.44 19.15
N GLY A 16 -6.93 -20.27 19.68
CA GLY A 16 -6.19 -20.10 20.93
C GLY A 16 -4.76 -19.55 20.76
N ASP A 17 -4.22 -19.60 19.54
CA ASP A 17 -2.91 -19.03 19.24
C ASP A 17 -2.98 -17.50 19.04
N LEU A 18 -1.90 -16.81 19.40
CA LEU A 18 -1.72 -15.38 19.13
C LEU A 18 -1.60 -15.12 17.63
N PHE A 19 -2.46 -14.26 17.09
CA PHE A 19 -2.37 -13.74 15.73
C PHE A 19 -2.47 -12.22 15.71
N TYR A 20 -1.92 -11.63 14.66
CA TYR A 20 -1.91 -10.19 14.45
C TYR A 20 -2.66 -9.87 13.16
N ARG A 21 -3.40 -8.77 13.15
CA ARG A 21 -4.02 -8.23 11.93
C ARG A 21 -3.24 -6.99 11.50
N LEU A 22 -2.76 -7.00 10.27
CA LEU A 22 -2.07 -5.88 9.65
C LEU A 22 -3.02 -5.25 8.63
N THR A 23 -3.32 -3.97 8.80
CA THR A 23 -4.15 -3.19 7.87
C THR A 23 -3.27 -2.12 7.25
N ILE A 24 -3.12 -2.15 5.92
CA ILE A 24 -2.39 -1.14 5.14
C ILE A 24 -3.42 -0.27 4.44
N LYS A 25 -3.40 1.05 4.71
CA LYS A 25 -4.27 2.02 4.05
C LYS A 25 -3.42 2.95 3.20
N VAL A 26 -3.78 3.09 1.93
CA VAL A 26 -3.17 4.01 0.97
C VAL A 26 -4.22 5.07 0.65
N PHE A 27 -3.82 6.33 0.74
CA PHE A 27 -4.66 7.48 0.40
C PHE A 27 -3.90 8.35 -0.59
N ALA A 28 -4.59 8.87 -1.60
CA ALA A 28 -4.03 9.92 -2.43
C ALA A 28 -3.95 11.22 -1.60
N ASP A 29 -2.74 11.72 -1.39
CA ASP A 29 -2.53 13.03 -0.79
C ASP A 29 -2.44 14.08 -1.89
N PHE A 30 -3.32 15.07 -1.85
CA PHE A 30 -3.35 16.16 -2.81
C PHE A 30 -2.78 17.42 -2.15
N ASP A 31 -1.59 17.81 -2.61
CA ASP A 31 -0.82 18.94 -2.09
C ASP A 31 -1.36 20.32 -2.52
N GLY A 32 -2.46 20.35 -3.28
CA GLY A 32 -3.09 21.57 -3.78
C GLY A 32 -2.44 22.17 -5.02
N VAL A 33 -1.36 21.57 -5.55
CA VAL A 33 -0.60 22.14 -6.66
C VAL A 33 -0.82 21.34 -7.93
N ILE A 34 -1.60 21.92 -8.85
CA ILE A 34 -1.77 21.36 -10.19
C ILE A 34 -0.76 22.04 -11.12
N ASN A 35 0.30 21.33 -11.48
CA ASN A 35 1.29 21.82 -12.46
C ASN A 35 0.74 21.74 -13.88
N LEU A 36 0.04 22.80 -14.27
CA LEU A 36 -0.43 23.05 -15.63
C LEU A 36 0.76 23.58 -16.45
N ASN A 37 1.66 22.70 -16.92
CA ASN A 37 2.85 23.06 -17.73
C ASN A 37 2.47 23.73 -19.08
N GLY A 38 1.91 24.94 -19.05
CA GLY A 38 1.55 25.77 -20.21
C GLY A 38 0.48 25.19 -21.15
N LYS A 39 -0.05 23.99 -20.89
CA LYS A 39 -1.11 23.38 -21.69
C LYS A 39 -2.45 24.01 -21.34
N LYS A 40 -3.16 24.56 -22.34
CA LYS A 40 -4.61 24.81 -22.24
C LYS A 40 -5.28 23.46 -22.02
N ILE A 41 -5.62 23.17 -20.78
CA ILE A 41 -6.39 21.97 -20.46
C ILE A 41 -7.84 22.29 -20.77
N ASP A 42 -8.40 21.52 -21.69
CA ASP A 42 -9.81 21.57 -22.02
C ASP A 42 -10.54 20.77 -20.94
N LEU A 43 -10.96 21.47 -19.88
CA LEU A 43 -11.54 20.85 -18.67
C LEU A 43 -12.69 19.91 -19.01
N ASP A 44 -13.52 20.27 -20.00
CA ASP A 44 -14.65 19.45 -20.44
C ASP A 44 -14.21 18.08 -20.98
N LYS A 45 -13.07 18.01 -21.69
CA LYS A 45 -12.54 16.72 -22.19
C LYS A 45 -11.93 15.86 -21.10
N GLU A 46 -11.30 16.47 -20.09
CA GLU A 46 -10.78 15.72 -18.94
C GLU A 46 -11.93 15.21 -18.06
N PHE A 47 -13.00 16.00 -17.89
CA PHE A 47 -14.22 15.54 -17.22
C PHE A 47 -14.93 14.40 -17.97
N GLU A 48 -14.97 14.43 -19.31
CA GLU A 48 -15.50 13.29 -20.09
C GLU A 48 -14.63 12.04 -19.97
N LYS A 49 -13.30 12.18 -19.91
CA LYS A 49 -12.41 11.04 -19.65
C LYS A 49 -12.71 10.41 -18.30
N ILE A 50 -12.81 11.21 -17.23
CA ILE A 50 -13.12 10.71 -15.87
C ILE A 50 -14.50 10.03 -15.84
N LYS A 51 -15.51 10.56 -16.54
CA LYS A 51 -16.83 9.90 -16.69
C LYS A 51 -16.78 8.56 -17.43
N SER A 52 -15.76 8.33 -18.26
CA SER A 52 -15.58 7.07 -18.97
C SER A 52 -14.87 6.00 -18.14
N TYR A 53 -14.22 6.40 -17.03
CA TYR A 53 -13.60 5.47 -16.11
C TYR A 53 -14.66 4.84 -15.20
N PRO A 54 -14.63 3.52 -14.97
CA PRO A 54 -15.45 2.87 -13.96
C PRO A 54 -15.15 3.47 -12.58
N GLU A 55 -16.19 3.75 -11.79
CA GLU A 55 -16.08 4.30 -10.43
C GLU A 55 -15.13 3.47 -9.54
N GLU A 56 -15.12 2.15 -9.70
CA GLU A 56 -14.24 1.23 -8.98
C GLU A 56 -12.74 1.53 -9.19
N LEU A 57 -12.35 1.95 -10.40
CA LEU A 57 -10.96 2.29 -10.72
C LEU A 57 -10.54 3.64 -10.13
N ILE A 58 -11.48 4.58 -10.05
CA ILE A 58 -11.26 5.90 -9.46
C ILE A 58 -11.14 5.76 -7.93
N GLU A 59 -11.99 4.93 -7.33
CA GLU A 59 -11.92 4.63 -5.89
C GLU A 59 -10.60 3.96 -5.52
N GLU A 60 -10.11 3.00 -6.31
CA GLU A 60 -8.80 2.36 -6.06
C GLU A 60 -7.60 3.32 -6.16
N GLU A 61 -7.68 4.35 -7.01
CA GLU A 61 -6.65 5.38 -7.13
C GLU A 61 -6.64 6.34 -5.93
N VAL A 62 -7.80 6.55 -5.29
CA VAL A 62 -7.95 7.47 -4.14
C VAL A 62 -7.74 6.75 -2.81
N TYR A 63 -8.25 5.52 -2.67
CA TYR A 63 -8.22 4.76 -1.44
C TYR A 63 -8.01 3.26 -1.68
N LYS A 64 -7.02 2.70 -1.00
CA LYS A 64 -6.80 1.24 -1.01
C LYS A 64 -6.53 0.72 0.39
N GLU A 65 -7.30 -0.28 0.79
CA GLU A 65 -7.16 -0.97 2.08
C GLU A 65 -6.80 -2.44 1.85
N PHE A 66 -5.72 -2.89 2.51
CA PHE A 66 -5.32 -4.29 2.51
C PHE A 66 -5.33 -4.82 3.93
N ASP A 67 -6.02 -5.94 4.15
CA ASP A 67 -6.03 -6.65 5.42
C ASP A 67 -5.28 -7.98 5.32
N PHE A 68 -4.29 -8.15 6.20
CA PHE A 68 -3.48 -9.34 6.29
C PHE A 68 -3.53 -9.94 7.70
N VAL A 69 -3.47 -11.26 7.77
CA VAL A 69 -3.30 -11.99 9.03
C VAL A 69 -1.86 -12.44 9.14
N LEU A 70 -1.18 -12.09 10.23
CA LEU A 70 0.22 -12.43 10.46
C LEU A 70 0.39 -13.26 11.73
N CYS A 71 1.30 -14.23 11.68
CA CYS A 71 1.79 -14.91 12.88
C CYS A 71 2.83 -14.02 13.62
N PRO A 72 3.15 -14.31 14.89
CA PRO A 72 4.09 -13.49 15.69
C PRO A 72 5.44 -13.25 15.00
N ARG A 73 5.99 -14.28 14.36
CA ARG A 73 7.25 -14.18 13.60
C ARG A 73 7.14 -13.26 12.38
N CYS A 74 6.05 -13.37 11.62
CA CYS A 74 5.86 -12.53 10.43
C CYS A 74 5.56 -11.07 10.79
N LYS A 75 4.93 -10.83 11.95
CA LYS A 75 4.75 -9.49 12.51
C LYS A 75 6.08 -8.81 12.77
N GLU A 76 7.03 -9.48 13.43
CA GLU A 76 8.37 -8.91 13.68
C GLU A 76 9.11 -8.56 12.39
N ILE A 77 9.09 -9.44 11.40
CA ILE A 77 9.72 -9.19 10.10
C ILE A 77 9.08 -7.99 9.40
N TYR A 78 7.76 -7.88 9.44
CA TYR A 78 7.06 -6.76 8.82
C TYR A 78 7.33 -5.44 9.55
N CYS A 79 7.36 -5.43 10.88
CA CYS A 79 7.72 -4.24 11.66
C CYS A 79 9.17 -3.79 11.43
N ALA A 80 10.09 -4.72 11.14
CA ALA A 80 11.48 -4.39 10.85
C ALA A 80 11.67 -3.78 9.45
N ASN A 81 10.94 -4.26 8.45
CA ASN A 81 11.01 -3.74 7.08
C ASN A 81 9.65 -3.87 6.37
N PRO A 82 8.74 -2.90 6.55
CA PRO A 82 7.37 -2.97 6.04
C PRO A 82 7.31 -2.89 4.51
N LEU A 83 8.26 -2.20 3.89
CA LEU A 83 8.36 -2.04 2.44
C LEU A 83 9.20 -3.13 1.77
N HIS A 84 9.75 -4.07 2.55
CA HIS A 84 10.67 -5.11 2.08
C HIS A 84 11.76 -4.55 1.15
N LEU A 85 12.23 -3.33 1.43
CA LEU A 85 13.26 -2.69 0.62
C LEU A 85 14.55 -3.50 0.78
N PRO A 86 15.27 -3.80 -0.31
CA PRO A 86 16.61 -4.34 -0.18
C PRO A 86 17.39 -3.36 0.69
N LEU A 87 18.11 -3.89 1.68
CA LEU A 87 19.08 -3.08 2.41
C LEU A 87 20.11 -2.68 1.37
N ASP A 88 19.98 -1.45 0.86
CA ASP A 88 20.97 -0.87 -0.01
C ASP A 88 22.29 -1.00 0.74
N LYS A 89 23.25 -1.66 0.10
CA LYS A 89 24.63 -1.63 0.57
C LYS A 89 25.02 -0.18 0.45
N ALA A 90 24.82 0.58 1.53
CA ALA A 90 25.31 1.93 1.66
C ALA A 90 26.82 1.84 1.40
N LYS A 91 27.19 2.09 0.15
CA LYS A 91 28.51 2.60 -0.16
C LYS A 91 28.51 3.96 0.50
N PHE A 92 29.00 3.99 1.74
CA PHE A 92 29.57 5.21 2.28
C PHE A 92 30.68 5.57 1.29
N ASP A 93 30.39 6.46 0.34
CA ASP A 93 31.43 7.13 -0.40
C ASP A 93 32.19 7.97 0.65
N GLU A 94 33.24 7.37 1.20
CA GLU A 94 34.32 8.09 1.86
C GLU A 94 35.02 8.92 0.79
N THR A 95 34.49 10.11 0.53
CA THR A 95 35.26 11.22 -0.03
C THR A 95 35.22 12.37 0.96
N ILE A 96 36.16 12.30 1.91
CA ILE A 96 36.68 13.45 2.65
C ILE A 96 37.78 14.06 1.79
#